data_AF-A0A832GNW8-F1
#
_entry.id   AF-A0A832GNW8-F1
#
_cell.length_a   1.000
_cell.length_b   1.000
_cell.length_c   1.000
_cell.angle_alpha   90.00
_cell.angle_beta   90.00
_cell.angle_gamma   90.00
#
_symmetry.space_group_name_H-M   'P 1'
#
loop_
_entity.id
_entity.type
_entity.pdbx_description
1 polymer ?
#
loop_
_entity_poly.entity_id
_entity_poly.type
_entity_poly.pdbx_seq_one_letter_code
_entity_poly.pdbx_strand_id
1 'polypeptide(L)' 'MGLINWARRQSPWLLHFNTGGCNACDIEVVAALTPRFDVERFGALLKGSP' A
#
# COMPACT_ATOMS: atom_id res chain seq x y z
N MET A 1 12.79 6.28 18.61
CA MET A 1 11.50 5.84 18.02
C MET A 1 10.88 4.82 18.96
N GLY A 2 9.64 5.01 19.43
CA GLY A 2 8.96 4.04 20.31
C GLY A 2 8.45 2.80 19.56
N LEU A 3 8.24 1.70 20.29
CA LEU A 3 7.80 0.39 19.76
C LEU A 3 6.54 0.48 18.89
N ILE A 4 5.52 1.22 19.35
CA ILE A 4 4.24 1.39 18.63
C ILE A 4 4.46 2.07 17.27
N ASN A 5 5.30 3.10 17.23
CA ASN A 5 5.58 3.83 16.00
C ASN A 5 6.42 3.01 15.01
N TRP A 6 7.28 2.13 15.51
CA TRP A 6 7.98 1.15 14.68
C TRP A 6 7.00 0.14 14.08
N ALA A 7 6.14 -0.48 14.91
CA ALA A 7 5.18 -1.49 14.46
C ALA A 7 4.24 -0.95 13.36
N ARG A 8 3.63 0.22 13.57
CA ARG A 8 2.75 0.85 12.56
C ARG A 8 3.44 1.14 11.24
N ARG A 9 4.75 1.45 11.26
CA ARG A 9 5.52 1.75 10.04
C ARG A 9 6.02 0.51 9.31
N GLN A 10 6.20 -0.62 10.00
CA GLN A 10 6.68 -1.86 9.39
C GLN A 10 5.55 -2.79 8.92
N SER A 11 4.30 -2.51 9.28
CA SER A 11 3.15 -3.31 8.84
C SER A 11 1.94 -2.47 8.39
N PRO A 12 2.10 -1.53 7.43
CA PRO A 12 0.97 -0.76 6.93
C PRO A 12 0.03 -1.65 6.10
N TRP A 13 -1.28 -1.58 6.36
CA TRP A 13 -2.28 -2.28 5.56
C TRP A 13 -2.97 -1.26 4.66
N LEU A 14 -2.89 -1.50 3.36
CA LEU A 14 -3.36 -0.60 2.32
C LEU A 14 -4.78 -0.97 1.93
N LEU A 15 -5.65 0.03 1.79
CA LEU A 15 -6.93 -0.09 1.13
C LEU A 15 -6.85 0.70 -0.17
N HIS A 16 -6.87 0.01 -1.31
CA HIS A 16 -6.96 0.66 -2.61
C HIS A 16 -8.43 0.94 -2.92
N PHE A 17 -8.78 2.22 -3.05
CA PHE A 17 -10.14 2.68 -3.28
C PHE A 17 -10.18 3.58 -4.51
N ASN A 18 -10.80 3.09 -5.59
CA ASN A 18 -11.05 3.89 -6.79
C ASN A 18 -12.24 4.84 -6.54
N THR A 19 -11.98 6.15 -6.62
CA THR A 19 -13.01 7.20 -6.46
C THR A 19 -13.57 7.68 -7.79
N GLY A 20 -13.40 6.94 -8.89
CA GLY A 20 -13.92 7.27 -10.23
C GLY A 20 -13.22 8.44 -10.97
N GLY A 21 -12.09 8.94 -10.47
CA GLY A 21 -11.50 10.21 -10.92
C GLY A 21 -10.25 10.13 -11.81
N CYS A 22 -9.46 9.05 -11.78
CA CYS A 22 -8.23 8.94 -12.58
C CYS A 22 -7.70 7.49 -12.71
N ASN A 23 -7.75 6.92 -13.92
CA ASN A 23 -7.18 5.59 -14.19
C ASN A 23 -5.64 5.58 -14.11
N ALA A 24 -4.97 6.71 -14.35
CA ALA A 24 -3.52 6.77 -14.33
C ALA A 24 -2.96 6.61 -12.91
N CYS A 25 -3.63 7.18 -11.90
CA CYS A 25 -3.24 7.00 -10.49
C CYS A 25 -3.39 5.53 -10.05
N ASP A 26 -4.45 4.85 -10.49
CA ASP A 26 -4.64 3.43 -10.16
C ASP A 26 -3.56 2.55 -10.79
N ILE A 27 -3.17 2.82 -12.03
CA ILE A 27 -2.08 2.10 -12.70
C ILE A 27 -0.77 2.31 -11.95
N GLU A 28 -0.51 3.51 -11.41
CA GLU A 28 0.66 3.76 -10.58
C GLU A 28 0.61 2.99 -9.26
N VAL A 29 -0.55 2.91 -8.60
CA VAL A 29 -0.74 2.09 -7.40
C VAL A 29 -0.54 0.60 -7.71
N VAL A 30 -1.09 0.10 -8.82
CA VAL A 30 -0.88 -1.27 -9.28
C VAL A 30 0.60 -1.52 -9.59
N ALA A 31 1.28 -0.58 -10.25
CA ALA A 31 2.71 -0.69 -10.51
C ALA A 31 3.52 -0.81 -9.21
N ALA A 32 3.18 -0.03 -8.17
CA ALA A 32 3.81 -0.13 -6.86
C ALA A 32 3.63 -1.51 -6.19
N LEU A 33 2.50 -2.17 -6.46
CA LEU A 33 2.17 -3.52 -5.97
C LEU A 33 2.75 -4.65 -6.82
N THR A 34 3.34 -4.36 -7.98
CA THR A 34 3.96 -5.38 -8.85
C THR A 34 5.45 -5.57 -8.54
N PRO A 35 6.06 -6.70 -8.95
CA PRO A 35 7.45 -7.05 -8.59
C PRO A 35 8.54 -6.02 -8.94
N ARG A 36 8.27 -5.06 -9.84
CA ARG A 36 9.23 -4.02 -10.19
C ARG A 36 9.54 -3.08 -9.02
N PHE A 37 8.50 -2.71 -8.26
CA PHE A 37 8.61 -1.78 -7.14
C PHE A 37 8.34 -2.46 -5.80
N ASP A 38 7.44 -3.46 -5.78
CA ASP A 38 7.17 -4.39 -4.68
C ASP A 38 7.18 -3.73 -3.29
N VAL A 39 6.10 -3.00 -3.00
CA VAL A 39 5.92 -2.40 -1.67
C VAL A 39 5.71 -3.42 -0.55
N GLU A 40 5.37 -4.68 -0.87
CA GLU A 40 5.22 -5.75 0.14
C GLU A 40 6.53 -6.03 0.86
N ARG A 41 7.68 -5.79 0.20
CA ARG A 41 9.01 -5.91 0.80
C ARG A 41 9.27 -4.93 1.95
N PHE A 42 8.47 -3.88 2.07
CA PHE A 42 8.48 -2.94 3.20
C PHE A 42 7.38 -3.22 4.23
N GLY A 43 6.67 -4.34 4.08
CA GLY A 43 5.58 -4.79 4.95
C GLY A 43 4.20 -4.19 4.60
N ALA A 44 4.08 -3.51 3.46
CA ALA A 44 2.81 -2.96 3.00
C ALA A 44 1.95 -4.04 2.35
N LEU A 45 0.77 -4.34 2.92
CA LEU A 45 -0.12 -5.39 2.41
C LEU A 45 -1.45 -4.81 1.97
N LEU A 46 -1.89 -5.14 0.76
CA LEU A 46 -3.22 -4.76 0.27
C LEU A 46 -4.31 -5.60 0.96
N LYS A 47 -5.30 -4.93 1.58
CA LYS A 47 -6.47 -5.53 2.22
C LYS A 47 -7.74 -4.83 1.74
N GLY A 48 -8.72 -5.62 1.29
CA GLY A 48 -9.98 -5.10 0.73
C GLY A 48 -11.07 -4.79 1.77
N SER A 49 -10.94 -5.33 2.99
CA SER A 49 -11.84 -5.03 4.11
C SER A 49 -11.32 -3.83 4.91
N PRO A 50 -12.11 -2.76 5.09
CA PRO A 50 -11.81 -1.68 6.01
C PRO A 50 -11.71 -2.14 7.47
#